data_AF-A0A518FKJ9-F1
#
_entry.id   AF-A0A518FKJ9-F1
#
_cell.length_a   1.000
_cell.length_b   1.000
_cell.length_c   1.000
_cell.angle_alpha   90.00
_cell.angle_beta   90.00
_cell.angle_gamma   90.00
#
_symmetry.space_group_name_H-M   'P 1'
#
loop_
_entity.id
_entity.type
_entity.pdbx_description
1 polymer ?
#
loop_
_entity_poly.entity_id
_entity_poly.type
_entity_poly.pdbx_seq_one_letter_code
_entity_poly.pdbx_strand_id
1 'polypeptide(L)'
;MTEHTDSTAKLTEEQLIDRAREALSDSSWVIGECAAQWTKKYAKGRTDADFGAMVGLSGDQIYQRRRVWETFGDVKDQYAHLKWSHYYIALTWDDAPECLQWAEENQATVAELKAWRRAVNGEDLSISEPFEEYPTDSEVTFVSDEPISVKDPSEYDQLDRSGLEPGSREQSEAAATVAGHARDMGGSGNEYSPFRSGAASPAPKGSGSETAVVAKPEITPEQAVKRICSAVERCHKMLTPEVQSAFSDLSPKLKKRFIKAISELNSAAAKLQ
;
A
#
# COMPACT_ATOMS: atom_id res chain seq x y z
N MET A 1 -21.05 -11.86 24.50
CA MET A 1 -21.88 -10.86 23.80
C MET A 1 -20.99 -9.66 23.58
N THR A 2 -20.24 -9.64 22.49
CA THR A 2 -19.45 -8.49 22.06
C THR A 2 -20.35 -7.63 21.20
N GLU A 3 -20.70 -6.47 21.73
CA GLU A 3 -21.50 -5.46 21.03
C GLU A 3 -20.69 -4.95 19.84
N HIS A 4 -21.06 -5.36 18.62
CA HIS A 4 -20.70 -4.63 17.43
C HIS A 4 -21.39 -3.27 17.51
N THR A 5 -20.67 -2.29 18.04
CA THR A 5 -21.12 -0.90 18.08
C THR A 5 -21.21 -0.43 16.64
N ASP A 6 -22.44 -0.30 16.14
CA ASP A 6 -22.79 0.46 14.95
C ASP A 6 -22.36 1.93 15.18
N SER A 7 -21.07 2.19 15.00
CA SER A 7 -20.46 3.51 15.16
C SER A 7 -20.63 4.33 13.87
N THR A 8 -21.83 4.28 13.30
CA THR A 8 -22.23 5.20 12.22
C THR A 8 -22.75 6.52 12.81
N ALA A 9 -22.25 6.92 13.98
CA ALA A 9 -22.40 8.29 14.45
C ALA A 9 -21.75 9.22 13.42
N LYS A 10 -22.48 10.26 13.00
CA LYS A 10 -21.97 11.23 12.02
C LYS A 10 -20.83 12.02 12.65
N LEU A 11 -19.62 11.47 12.61
CA LEU A 11 -18.41 12.15 13.04
C LEU A 11 -18.27 13.43 12.23
N THR A 12 -17.94 14.52 12.92
CA THR A 12 -17.58 15.78 12.26
C THR A 12 -16.26 15.63 11.52
N GLU A 13 -15.93 16.62 10.70
CA GLU A 13 -14.65 16.64 9.99
C GLU A 13 -13.47 16.58 10.95
N GLU A 14 -13.49 17.39 12.02
CA GLU A 14 -12.45 17.41 13.04
C GLU A 14 -12.32 16.07 13.77
N GLN A 15 -13.44 15.43 14.12
CA GLN A 15 -13.42 14.13 14.80
C GLN A 15 -12.80 13.02 13.94
N LEU A 16 -13.00 13.06 12.62
CA LEU A 16 -12.36 12.11 11.70
C LEU A 16 -10.84 12.34 11.61
N ILE A 17 -10.42 13.61 11.65
CA ILE A 17 -8.99 13.98 11.62
C ILE A 17 -8.31 13.55 12.93
N ASP A 18 -8.91 13.85 14.08
CA ASP A 18 -8.35 13.51 15.39
C ASP A 18 -8.28 12.00 15.59
N ARG A 19 -9.33 11.26 15.22
CA ARG A 19 -9.31 9.79 15.24
C ARG A 19 -8.24 9.20 14.33
N ALA A 20 -8.01 9.78 13.15
CA ALA A 20 -6.96 9.34 12.25
C ALA A 20 -5.55 9.63 12.80
N ARG A 21 -5.37 10.76 13.49
CA ARG A 21 -4.11 11.13 14.17
C ARG A 21 -3.79 10.18 15.32
N GLU A 22 -4.79 9.84 16.13
CA GLU A 22 -4.64 8.88 17.23
C GLU A 22 -4.28 7.48 16.72
N ALA A 23 -4.75 7.11 15.52
CA ALA A 23 -4.50 5.81 14.91
C ALA A 23 -3.17 5.70 14.13
N LEU A 24 -2.37 6.78 14.07
CA LEU A 24 -1.15 6.84 13.24
C LEU A 24 -0.19 5.67 13.46
N SER A 25 0.05 5.28 14.71
CA SER A 25 0.98 4.19 15.06
C SER A 25 0.33 2.82 15.17
N ASP A 26 -1.00 2.78 15.28
CA ASP A 26 -1.69 1.63 15.89
C ASP A 26 -2.67 0.94 14.92
N SER A 27 -3.19 1.64 13.91
CA SER A 27 -4.20 1.04 13.03
C SER A 27 -4.33 1.69 11.66
N SER A 28 -3.75 1.04 10.63
CA SER A 28 -4.00 1.43 9.22
C SER A 28 -5.47 1.31 8.83
N TRP A 29 -6.21 0.40 9.45
CA TRP A 29 -7.64 0.23 9.23
C TRP A 29 -8.46 1.44 9.66
N VAL A 30 -8.20 1.98 10.85
CA VAL A 30 -8.91 3.16 11.35
C VAL A 30 -8.60 4.39 10.50
N ILE A 31 -7.35 4.55 10.07
CA ILE A 31 -6.96 5.64 9.16
C ILE A 31 -7.71 5.53 7.83
N GLY A 32 -7.77 4.33 7.24
CA GLY A 32 -8.50 4.06 6.00
C GLY A 32 -10.01 4.34 6.13
N GLU A 33 -10.61 3.95 7.26
CA GLU A 33 -12.00 4.26 7.58
C GLU A 33 -12.25 5.76 7.65
N CYS A 34 -11.44 6.48 8.42
CA CYS A 34 -11.58 7.93 8.57
C CYS A 34 -11.41 8.65 7.23
N ALA A 35 -10.42 8.24 6.43
CA ALA A 35 -10.18 8.79 5.10
C ALA A 35 -11.36 8.55 4.14
N ALA A 36 -11.96 7.36 4.16
CA ALA A 36 -13.13 7.05 3.35
C ALA A 36 -14.35 7.89 3.75
N GLN A 37 -14.61 8.01 5.06
CA GLN A 37 -15.72 8.81 5.58
C GLN A 37 -15.51 10.31 5.28
N TRP A 38 -14.30 10.81 5.45
CA TRP A 38 -13.95 12.20 5.18
C TRP A 38 -14.07 12.52 3.69
N THR A 39 -13.54 11.66 2.82
CA THR A 39 -13.59 11.85 1.37
C THR A 39 -15.03 11.86 0.85
N LYS A 40 -15.88 11.00 1.42
CA LYS A 40 -17.30 10.90 1.04
C LYS A 40 -18.13 12.11 1.47
N LYS A 41 -17.84 12.71 2.64
CA LYS A 41 -18.71 13.73 3.26
C LYS A 41 -18.15 15.16 3.21
N TYR A 42 -16.83 15.32 3.29
CA TYR A 42 -16.18 16.59 3.58
C TYR A 42 -15.17 17.03 2.51
N ALA A 43 -14.71 16.15 1.60
CA ALA A 43 -13.73 16.49 0.57
C ALA A 43 -14.05 17.80 -0.17
N LYS A 44 -15.25 17.95 -0.73
CA LYS A 44 -15.71 19.17 -1.45
C LYS A 44 -14.66 19.70 -2.47
N GLY A 45 -13.97 18.81 -3.17
CA GLY A 45 -12.89 19.14 -4.12
C GLY A 45 -11.47 19.01 -3.57
N ARG A 46 -11.33 18.82 -2.26
CA ARG A 46 -10.08 18.38 -1.62
C ARG A 46 -9.83 16.90 -1.87
N THR A 47 -8.57 16.50 -1.76
CA THR A 47 -8.02 15.19 -2.12
C THR A 47 -7.47 14.47 -0.88
N ASP A 48 -7.03 13.23 -1.08
CA ASP A 48 -6.30 12.47 -0.04
C ASP A 48 -5.02 13.19 0.42
N ALA A 49 -4.41 14.02 -0.42
CA ALA A 49 -3.26 14.83 -0.05
C ALA A 49 -3.63 15.91 0.99
N ASP A 50 -4.81 16.52 0.86
CA ASP A 50 -5.29 17.51 1.82
C ASP A 50 -5.63 16.84 3.17
N PHE A 51 -6.25 15.66 3.14
CA PHE A 51 -6.50 14.88 4.36
C PHE A 51 -5.20 14.41 5.01
N GLY A 52 -4.26 13.92 4.20
CA GLY A 52 -2.93 13.53 4.64
C GLY A 52 -2.19 14.68 5.32
N ALA A 53 -2.23 15.88 4.75
CA ALA A 53 -1.63 17.07 5.36
C ALA A 53 -2.23 17.41 6.74
N MET A 54 -3.53 17.16 6.94
CA MET A 54 -4.17 17.36 8.26
C MET A 54 -3.81 16.26 9.25
N VAL A 55 -3.64 15.01 8.80
CA VAL A 55 -3.37 13.85 9.66
C VAL A 55 -1.87 13.65 9.94
N GLY A 56 -0.99 14.18 9.09
CA GLY A 56 0.47 13.99 9.18
C GLY A 56 0.99 12.82 8.34
N LEU A 57 0.28 12.44 7.27
CA LEU A 57 0.68 11.39 6.32
C LEU A 57 0.74 11.93 4.90
N SER A 58 1.49 11.25 4.02
CA SER A 58 1.46 11.58 2.60
C SER A 58 0.09 11.26 1.98
N GLY A 59 -0.28 11.98 0.92
CA GLY A 59 -1.53 11.70 0.20
C GLY A 59 -1.59 10.27 -0.35
N ASP A 60 -0.44 9.70 -0.74
CA ASP A 60 -0.35 8.32 -1.20
C ASP A 60 -0.60 7.32 -0.06
N GLN A 61 -0.02 7.55 1.12
CA GLN A 61 -0.26 6.73 2.32
C GLN A 61 -1.73 6.72 2.75
N ILE A 62 -2.43 7.85 2.63
CA ILE A 62 -3.87 7.94 2.87
C ILE A 62 -4.64 7.20 1.78
N TYR A 63 -4.30 7.43 0.51
CA TYR A 63 -4.96 6.80 -0.63
C TYR A 63 -4.91 5.27 -0.54
N GLN A 64 -3.74 4.70 -0.26
CA GLN A 64 -3.56 3.24 -0.10
C GLN A 64 -4.46 2.68 1.01
N ARG A 65 -4.43 3.28 2.21
CA ARG A 65 -5.24 2.84 3.36
C ARG A 65 -6.74 2.97 3.09
N ARG A 66 -7.16 4.07 2.45
CA ARG A 66 -8.55 4.29 2.06
C ARG A 66 -9.03 3.24 1.06
N ARG A 67 -8.23 2.91 0.05
CA ARG A 67 -8.56 1.89 -0.95
C ARG A 67 -8.71 0.50 -0.37
N VAL A 68 -7.81 0.12 0.56
CA VAL A 68 -7.91 -1.16 1.27
C VAL A 68 -9.20 -1.20 2.10
N TRP A 69 -9.51 -0.13 2.83
CA TRP A 69 -10.75 -0.05 3.61
C TRP A 69 -12.02 -0.13 2.75
N GLU A 70 -12.08 0.60 1.65
CA GLU A 70 -13.24 0.59 0.75
C GLU A 70 -13.45 -0.77 0.05
N THR A 71 -12.39 -1.56 -0.10
CA THR A 71 -12.44 -2.86 -0.80
C THR A 71 -12.69 -4.02 0.16
N PHE A 72 -12.09 -4.00 1.35
CA PHE A 72 -12.08 -5.15 2.26
C PHE A 72 -12.63 -4.82 3.66
N GLY A 73 -13.09 -3.59 3.90
CA GLY A 73 -13.49 -3.13 5.23
C GLY A 73 -14.70 -3.86 5.81
N ASP A 74 -15.52 -4.47 4.96
CA ASP A 74 -16.66 -5.32 5.32
C ASP A 74 -16.27 -6.77 5.63
N VAL A 75 -15.16 -7.26 5.08
CA VAL A 75 -14.70 -8.65 5.26
C VAL A 75 -13.54 -8.79 6.25
N LYS A 76 -12.88 -7.69 6.64
CA LYS A 76 -11.68 -7.74 7.51
C LYS A 76 -11.89 -8.51 8.82
N ASP A 77 -13.09 -8.45 9.39
CA ASP A 77 -13.42 -9.09 10.67
C ASP A 77 -13.67 -10.61 10.54
N GLN A 78 -13.71 -11.13 9.31
CA GLN A 78 -13.82 -12.56 9.02
C GLN A 78 -12.47 -13.28 9.17
N TYR A 79 -11.35 -12.54 9.08
CA TYR A 79 -10.01 -13.07 9.13
C TYR A 79 -9.26 -12.46 10.32
N ALA A 80 -9.19 -13.20 11.43
CA ALA A 80 -8.71 -12.68 12.71
C ALA A 80 -7.19 -12.49 12.76
N HIS A 81 -6.44 -13.24 11.94
CA HIS A 81 -4.97 -13.28 12.00
C HIS A 81 -4.31 -12.46 10.89
N LEU A 82 -5.08 -12.02 9.88
CA LEU A 82 -4.57 -11.23 8.78
C LEU A 82 -4.34 -9.77 9.18
N LYS A 83 -3.21 -9.22 8.76
CA LYS A 83 -2.84 -7.82 8.97
C LYS A 83 -3.26 -6.98 7.78
N TRP A 84 -3.32 -5.66 7.94
CA TRP A 84 -3.65 -4.73 6.85
C TRP A 84 -2.78 -4.97 5.60
N SER A 85 -1.50 -5.30 5.79
CA SER A 85 -0.55 -5.58 4.72
C SER A 85 -0.94 -6.76 3.82
N HIS A 86 -1.62 -7.79 4.34
CA HIS A 86 -2.17 -8.89 3.53
C HIS A 86 -3.21 -8.40 2.53
N TYR A 87 -4.08 -7.49 2.96
CA TYR A 87 -5.11 -6.90 2.12
C TYR A 87 -4.53 -5.88 1.14
N TYR A 88 -3.51 -5.13 1.56
CA TYR A 88 -2.81 -4.20 0.69
C TYR A 88 -2.22 -4.89 -0.53
N ILE A 89 -1.48 -5.99 -0.35
CA ILE A 89 -0.91 -6.72 -1.48
C ILE A 89 -2.01 -7.35 -2.36
N ALA A 90 -3.12 -7.76 -1.77
CA ALA A 90 -4.24 -8.40 -2.46
C ALA A 90 -5.17 -7.40 -3.18
N LEU A 91 -4.99 -6.08 -2.99
CA LEU A 91 -5.87 -5.05 -3.54
C LEU A 91 -6.00 -5.09 -5.06
N THR A 92 -4.97 -5.56 -5.75
CA THR A 92 -4.93 -5.63 -7.22
C THR A 92 -5.16 -7.03 -7.77
N TRP A 93 -5.43 -8.01 -6.90
CA TRP A 93 -5.52 -9.42 -7.24
C TRP A 93 -6.97 -9.82 -7.53
N ASP A 94 -7.18 -10.51 -8.65
CA ASP A 94 -8.50 -11.00 -9.07
C ASP A 94 -8.98 -12.22 -8.27
N ASP A 95 -8.03 -12.92 -7.63
CA ASP A 95 -8.15 -14.09 -6.76
C ASP A 95 -7.92 -13.72 -5.28
N ALA A 96 -8.12 -12.45 -4.92
CA ALA A 96 -7.91 -11.96 -3.55
C ALA A 96 -8.69 -12.76 -2.48
N PRO A 97 -9.99 -13.11 -2.65
CA PRO A 97 -10.74 -13.85 -1.64
C PRO A 97 -10.13 -15.22 -1.34
N GLU A 98 -9.75 -15.99 -2.37
CA GLU A 98 -9.14 -17.31 -2.21
C GLU A 98 -7.75 -17.21 -1.58
N CYS A 99 -6.96 -16.20 -1.98
CA CYS A 99 -5.64 -15.95 -1.42
C CYS A 99 -5.71 -15.58 0.07
N LEU A 100 -6.61 -14.67 0.45
CA LEU A 100 -6.79 -14.24 1.84
C LEU A 100 -7.32 -15.38 2.71
N GLN A 101 -8.26 -16.17 2.20
CA GLN A 101 -8.74 -17.36 2.91
C GLN A 101 -7.60 -18.35 3.17
N TRP A 102 -6.80 -18.66 2.15
CA TRP A 102 -5.64 -19.54 2.33
C TRP A 102 -4.66 -18.99 3.37
N ALA A 103 -4.40 -17.68 3.34
CA ALA A 103 -3.50 -17.04 4.29
C ALA A 103 -4.01 -17.12 5.74
N GLU A 104 -5.32 -16.97 5.97
CA GLU A 104 -5.91 -17.09 7.30
C GLU A 104 -5.82 -18.55 7.80
N GLU A 105 -6.18 -19.52 6.97
CA GLU A 105 -6.16 -20.95 7.33
C GLU A 105 -4.76 -21.45 7.67
N ASN A 106 -3.73 -20.90 7.02
CA ASN A 106 -2.33 -21.29 7.19
C ASN A 106 -1.53 -20.33 8.07
N GLN A 107 -2.17 -19.28 8.60
CA GLN A 107 -1.52 -18.16 9.30
C GLN A 107 -0.29 -17.63 8.55
N ALA A 108 -0.40 -17.56 7.23
CA ALA A 108 0.70 -17.27 6.34
C ALA A 108 1.14 -15.81 6.46
N THR A 109 2.45 -15.58 6.38
CA THR A 109 3.02 -14.25 6.20
C THR A 109 2.67 -13.67 4.83
N VAL A 110 2.84 -12.35 4.66
CA VAL A 110 2.67 -11.66 3.36
C VAL A 110 3.57 -12.28 2.28
N ALA A 111 4.78 -12.70 2.63
CA ALA A 111 5.72 -13.34 1.71
C ALA A 111 5.21 -14.72 1.25
N GLU A 112 4.71 -15.53 2.18
CA GLU A 112 4.15 -16.86 1.89
C GLU A 112 2.88 -16.75 1.05
N LEU A 113 1.99 -15.79 1.34
CA LEU A 113 0.80 -15.51 0.55
C LEU A 113 1.13 -15.22 -0.92
N LYS A 114 2.13 -14.37 -1.17
CA LYS A 114 2.62 -14.12 -2.53
C LYS A 114 3.22 -15.35 -3.20
N ALA A 115 4.06 -16.09 -2.47
CA ALA A 115 4.71 -17.29 -2.99
C ALA A 115 3.67 -18.36 -3.37
N TRP A 116 2.67 -18.57 -2.52
CA TRP A 116 1.57 -19.48 -2.78
C TRP A 116 0.76 -19.06 -3.99
N ARG A 117 0.39 -17.77 -4.10
CA ARG A 117 -0.35 -17.26 -5.26
C ARG A 117 0.40 -17.50 -6.57
N ARG A 118 1.72 -17.28 -6.57
CA ARG A 118 2.56 -17.60 -7.75
C ARG A 118 2.55 -19.08 -8.08
N ALA A 119 2.69 -19.94 -7.07
CA ALA A 119 2.67 -21.38 -7.23
C ALA A 119 1.33 -21.87 -7.82
N VAL A 120 0.20 -21.31 -7.36
CA VAL A 120 -1.14 -21.64 -7.86
C VAL A 120 -1.38 -21.14 -9.28
N ASN A 121 -0.87 -19.96 -9.61
CA ASN A 121 -1.01 -19.36 -10.95
C ASN A 121 0.03 -19.86 -11.96
N GLY A 122 0.91 -20.80 -11.57
CA GLY A 122 1.96 -21.35 -12.43
C GLY A 122 3.02 -20.31 -12.83
N GLU A 123 3.19 -19.26 -12.02
CA GLU A 123 4.23 -18.25 -12.19
C GLU A 123 5.58 -18.80 -11.73
N ASP A 124 6.65 -18.42 -12.42
CA ASP A 124 8.00 -18.92 -12.16
C ASP A 124 8.53 -18.44 -10.80
N LEU A 125 8.67 -19.38 -9.87
CA LEU A 125 9.14 -19.14 -8.50
C LEU A 125 10.63 -18.78 -8.41
N SER A 126 11.38 -18.90 -9.52
CA SER A 126 12.79 -18.47 -9.58
C SER A 126 12.95 -16.95 -9.73
N ILE A 127 11.87 -16.25 -10.09
CA ILE A 127 11.84 -14.79 -10.18
C ILE A 127 11.52 -14.25 -8.78
N SER A 128 12.55 -13.89 -8.03
CA SER A 128 12.38 -13.11 -6.80
C SER A 128 11.81 -11.74 -7.17
N GLU A 129 10.67 -11.36 -6.61
CA GLU A 129 10.26 -9.95 -6.66
C GLU A 129 11.35 -9.09 -6.02
N PRO A 130 11.56 -7.87 -6.53
CA PRO A 130 12.28 -6.86 -5.77
C PRO A 130 11.68 -6.81 -4.36
N PHE A 131 12.53 -6.74 -3.33
CA PHE A 131 12.07 -6.51 -1.97
C PHE A 131 11.36 -5.14 -1.94
N GLU A 132 10.04 -5.15 -2.13
CA GLU A 132 9.19 -4.01 -1.88
C GLU A 132 8.98 -3.95 -0.37
N GLU A 133 9.59 -2.94 0.24
CA GLU A 133 9.30 -2.54 1.60
C GLU A 133 7.88 -1.99 1.62
N TYR A 134 6.93 -2.85 2.00
CA TYR A 134 5.54 -2.46 2.17
C TYR A 134 5.45 -1.51 3.36
N PRO A 135 4.62 -0.45 3.29
CA PRO A 135 4.29 0.33 4.48
C PRO A 135 3.74 -0.65 5.52
N THR A 136 4.56 -0.98 6.50
CA THR A 136 4.15 -1.86 7.58
C THR A 136 3.14 -1.10 8.44
N ASP A 137 2.29 -1.82 9.16
CA ASP A 137 1.26 -1.22 10.02
C ASP A 137 1.82 -0.22 11.06
N SER A 138 3.14 -0.21 11.29
CA SER A 138 3.81 0.59 12.33
C SER A 138 4.79 1.66 11.83
N GLU A 139 5.04 1.82 10.53
CA GLU A 139 6.00 2.82 10.07
C GLU A 139 5.34 4.17 9.78
N VAL A 140 5.05 4.89 10.87
CA VAL A 140 5.14 6.35 10.87
C VAL A 140 6.57 6.70 11.27
N THR A 141 7.49 6.56 10.33
CA THR A 141 8.83 7.12 10.50
C THR A 141 8.69 8.63 10.31
N PHE A 142 8.38 9.35 11.38
CA PHE A 142 8.57 10.79 11.42
C PHE A 142 10.08 11.04 11.34
N VAL A 143 10.60 11.15 10.13
CA VAL A 143 11.96 11.65 9.91
C VAL A 143 11.88 13.15 10.17
N SER A 144 12.30 13.56 11.37
CA SER A 144 12.52 14.97 11.66
C SER A 144 13.65 15.47 10.74
N ASP A 145 13.43 16.59 10.05
CA ASP A 145 14.43 17.26 9.21
C ASP A 145 15.48 18.01 10.07
N GLU A 146 15.37 17.96 11.41
CA GLU A 146 16.37 18.54 12.30
C GLU A 146 17.68 17.74 12.24
N PRO A 147 18.81 18.36 11.87
CA PRO A 147 20.10 17.69 11.85
C PRO A 147 20.50 17.34 13.29
N ILE A 148 20.42 16.04 13.62
CA ILE A 148 20.94 15.51 14.87
C ILE A 148 22.46 15.66 14.80
N SER A 149 23.01 16.59 15.58
CA SER A 149 24.44 16.80 15.67
C SER A 149 25.08 15.55 16.30
N VAL A 150 25.75 14.74 15.47
CA VAL A 150 26.53 13.58 15.91
C VAL A 150 27.66 14.09 16.81
N LYS A 151 27.62 13.76 18.11
CA LYS A 151 28.73 14.03 19.01
C LYS A 151 29.86 13.02 18.75
N ASP A 152 31.08 13.54 18.76
CA ASP A 152 32.28 12.75 18.54
C ASP A 152 32.49 11.77 19.72
N PRO A 153 32.80 10.47 19.47
CA PRO A 153 33.01 9.48 20.52
C PRO A 153 34.10 9.88 21.54
N SER A 154 35.00 10.80 21.16
CA SER A 154 36.05 11.33 22.03
C SER A 154 35.55 12.25 23.16
N GLU A 155 34.29 12.72 23.13
CA GLU A 155 33.69 13.50 24.22
C GLU A 155 33.12 12.64 25.35
N TYR A 156 32.95 11.33 25.14
CA TYR A 156 32.39 10.43 26.16
C TYR A 156 33.43 10.02 27.23
N ASP A 157 34.72 10.10 26.92
CA ASP A 157 35.82 9.62 27.79
C ASP A 157 36.35 10.68 28.77
N GLN A 158 35.75 11.89 28.80
CA GLN A 158 36.15 12.97 29.72
C GLN A 158 35.18 13.20 30.89
N LEU A 159 34.11 12.40 31.02
CA LEU A 159 33.09 12.59 32.06
C LEU A 159 33.20 11.68 33.30
N ASP A 160 34.31 10.95 33.47
CA ASP A 160 34.49 10.05 34.63
C ASP A 160 35.64 10.41 35.59
N ARG A 161 36.12 11.66 35.57
CA ARG A 161 36.99 12.20 36.63
C ARG A 161 36.82 13.70 36.83
N SER A 162 35.77 14.11 37.54
CA SER A 162 35.83 15.19 38.55
C SER A 162 34.49 15.36 39.26
N GLY A 163 34.45 14.98 40.54
CA GLY A 163 33.84 15.76 41.62
C GLY A 163 32.33 16.06 41.60
N LEU A 164 31.59 15.35 42.46
CA LEU A 164 30.42 15.83 43.21
C LEU A 164 30.67 17.28 43.72
N GLU A 165 29.82 18.29 43.50
CA GLU A 165 28.57 18.63 44.21
C GLU A 165 28.07 20.06 43.77
N PRO A 166 26.87 20.53 44.19
CA PRO A 166 25.84 21.09 43.29
C PRO A 166 25.59 22.60 43.43
N GLY A 167 24.84 23.17 42.49
CA GLY A 167 24.14 24.44 42.72
C GLY A 167 23.56 25.13 41.48
N SER A 168 22.29 25.52 41.60
CA SER A 168 21.71 26.77 41.08
C SER A 168 21.15 26.81 39.65
N ARG A 169 19.84 26.53 39.58
CA ARG A 169 18.71 27.35 39.07
C ARG A 169 18.99 28.57 38.14
N GLU A 170 18.01 28.77 37.24
CA GLU A 170 17.64 29.98 36.47
C GLU A 170 18.36 30.15 35.12
N GLN A 171 17.83 30.79 34.09
CA GLN A 171 16.51 31.17 33.53
C GLN A 171 16.89 31.94 32.23
N SER A 172 15.95 32.10 31.30
CA SER A 172 15.93 33.17 30.28
C SER A 172 16.71 32.88 28.99
N GLU A 173 15.98 32.69 27.88
CA GLU A 173 15.63 33.73 26.89
C GLU A 173 16.84 34.25 26.11
N ALA A 174 16.87 33.98 24.80
CA ALA A 174 16.59 35.01 23.79
C ALA A 174 17.19 34.68 22.43
N ALA A 175 16.37 34.97 21.42
CA ALA A 175 16.71 35.59 20.14
C ALA A 175 17.53 34.80 19.11
N ALA A 176 16.80 34.46 18.05
CA ALA A 176 17.30 34.17 16.72
C ALA A 176 18.26 35.25 16.18
N THR A 177 19.35 34.82 15.55
CA THR A 177 20.01 35.56 14.48
C THR A 177 20.40 34.60 13.36
N VAL A 178 19.82 34.85 12.17
CA VAL A 178 20.14 34.17 10.93
C VAL A 178 21.46 34.73 10.40
N ALA A 179 22.51 33.91 10.37
CA ALA A 179 23.76 34.23 9.69
C ALA A 179 23.90 33.28 8.49
N GLY A 180 23.62 33.81 7.30
CA GLY A 180 23.89 33.12 6.05
C GLY A 180 25.39 32.90 5.88
N HIS A 181 25.79 31.70 5.47
CA HIS A 181 27.11 31.44 4.93
C HIS A 181 26.99 30.49 3.73
N ALA A 182 27.19 31.06 2.55
CA ALA A 182 27.55 30.33 1.36
C ALA A 182 29.02 29.90 1.48
N ARG A 183 29.33 28.62 1.30
CA ARG A 183 30.67 28.17 0.94
C ARG A 183 30.60 27.15 -0.20
N ASP A 184 31.27 27.54 -1.26
CA ASP A 184 31.52 26.81 -2.49
C ASP A 184 32.72 25.87 -2.31
N MET A 185 32.59 24.69 -2.92
CA MET A 185 33.60 23.73 -3.39
C MET A 185 34.69 23.17 -2.46
N GLY A 186 34.58 21.85 -2.22
CA GLY A 186 35.52 20.90 -2.84
C GLY A 186 36.44 20.11 -1.90
N GLY A 187 36.22 18.79 -1.81
CA GLY A 187 37.29 17.86 -1.45
C GLY A 187 36.87 16.59 -0.70
N SER A 188 36.74 15.50 -1.47
CA SER A 188 37.02 14.11 -1.08
C SER A 188 36.26 13.48 0.09
N GLY A 189 35.20 12.75 -0.26
CA GLY A 189 34.56 11.73 0.57
C GLY A 189 33.60 10.95 -0.29
N ASN A 190 33.66 9.62 -0.26
CA ASN A 190 32.82 8.72 -1.05
C ASN A 190 31.37 8.77 -0.53
N GLU A 191 30.66 9.82 -0.91
CA GLU A 191 29.33 10.17 -0.42
C GLU A 191 28.26 9.40 -1.18
N TYR A 192 27.58 8.54 -0.44
CA TYR A 192 26.47 7.71 -0.89
C TYR A 192 25.38 8.57 -1.56
N SER A 193 25.25 8.44 -2.88
CA SER A 193 24.17 9.05 -3.66
C SER A 193 23.17 7.97 -4.10
N PRO A 194 21.90 8.00 -3.64
CA PRO A 194 20.88 7.03 -4.03
C PRO A 194 20.32 7.25 -5.45
N PHE A 195 20.87 8.20 -6.22
CA PHE A 195 20.49 8.47 -7.60
C PHE A 195 21.58 7.97 -8.56
N ARG A 196 21.18 7.21 -9.58
CA ARG A 196 22.08 6.63 -10.57
C ARG A 196 23.02 7.69 -11.16
N SER A 197 24.33 7.48 -11.04
CA SER A 197 25.36 8.18 -11.79
C SER A 197 25.20 7.88 -13.29
N GLY A 198 24.32 8.65 -13.93
CA GLY A 198 24.03 8.65 -15.35
C GLY A 198 23.20 9.88 -15.80
N ALA A 199 22.85 10.78 -14.89
CA ALA A 199 22.04 11.97 -15.15
C ALA A 199 22.84 13.16 -15.72
N ALA A 200 23.76 12.89 -16.65
CA ALA A 200 24.46 13.93 -17.42
C ALA A 200 24.70 13.45 -18.85
N SER A 201 23.63 13.33 -19.62
CA SER A 201 23.69 13.41 -21.08
C SER A 201 22.82 14.60 -21.51
N PRO A 202 23.32 15.49 -22.37
CA PRO A 202 22.57 16.69 -22.75
C PRO A 202 21.33 16.30 -23.58
N ALA A 203 20.22 17.00 -23.31
CA ALA A 203 18.92 16.76 -23.93
C ALA A 203 18.97 16.88 -25.47
N PRO A 204 18.31 15.97 -26.22
CA PRO A 204 17.93 16.28 -27.60
C PRO A 204 16.81 17.32 -27.56
N LYS A 205 16.99 18.39 -28.33
CA LYS A 205 16.04 19.49 -28.46
C LYS A 205 14.74 19.01 -29.13
N GLY A 206 13.64 19.23 -28.41
CA GLY A 206 12.35 19.68 -28.94
C GLY A 206 11.53 18.67 -29.75
N SER A 207 10.41 18.22 -29.16
CA SER A 207 9.05 18.55 -29.62
C SER A 207 8.03 17.67 -28.89
N GLY A 208 6.92 18.27 -28.46
CA GLY A 208 5.68 17.53 -28.19
C GLY A 208 5.46 17.06 -26.77
N SER A 209 4.44 17.62 -26.13
CA SER A 209 3.80 17.11 -24.93
C SER A 209 3.21 15.72 -25.20
N GLU A 210 3.77 14.69 -24.56
CA GLU A 210 3.05 13.44 -24.28
C GLU A 210 3.39 13.01 -22.85
N THR A 211 2.34 12.92 -22.03
CA THR A 211 2.34 12.25 -20.73
C THR A 211 3.02 10.88 -20.85
N ALA A 212 4.10 10.66 -20.10
CA ALA A 212 4.73 9.35 -19.98
C ALA A 212 3.75 8.41 -19.27
N VAL A 213 2.92 7.73 -20.05
CA VAL A 213 2.14 6.58 -19.59
C VAL A 213 3.16 5.48 -19.32
N VAL A 214 3.36 5.13 -18.06
CA VAL A 214 4.14 3.96 -17.65
C VAL A 214 3.58 2.77 -18.45
N ALA A 215 4.38 2.25 -19.38
CA ALA A 215 3.96 1.15 -20.24
C ALA A 215 3.62 -0.06 -19.36
N LYS A 216 2.33 -0.44 -19.38
CA LYS A 216 1.84 -1.67 -18.77
C LYS A 216 2.75 -2.83 -19.23
N PRO A 217 3.28 -3.68 -18.34
CA PRO A 217 4.12 -4.80 -18.76
C PRO A 217 3.34 -5.63 -19.78
N GLU A 218 3.87 -5.73 -20.99
CA GLU A 218 3.27 -6.51 -22.06
C GLU A 218 3.27 -7.98 -21.65
N ILE A 219 2.09 -8.48 -21.32
CA ILE A 219 1.88 -9.88 -20.94
C ILE A 219 2.33 -10.71 -22.14
N THR A 220 3.31 -11.61 -21.94
CA THR A 220 3.75 -12.48 -23.02
C THR A 220 2.59 -13.37 -23.48
N PRO A 221 2.54 -13.84 -24.74
CA PRO A 221 1.50 -14.75 -25.20
C PRO A 221 1.36 -15.99 -24.30
N GLU A 222 2.49 -16.48 -23.78
CA GLU A 222 2.53 -17.61 -22.84
C GLU A 222 1.86 -17.27 -21.51
N GLN A 223 2.15 -16.10 -20.93
CA GLN A 223 1.49 -15.63 -19.70
C GLN A 223 0.00 -15.39 -19.91
N ALA A 224 -0.40 -14.89 -21.08
CA ALA A 224 -1.80 -14.69 -21.42
C ALA A 224 -2.54 -16.04 -21.49
N VAL A 225 -1.96 -17.04 -22.15
CA VAL A 225 -2.52 -18.40 -22.23
C VAL A 225 -2.59 -19.06 -20.85
N LYS A 226 -1.54 -18.96 -20.03
CA LYS A 226 -1.54 -19.49 -18.64
C LYS A 226 -2.68 -18.88 -17.81
N ARG A 227 -2.85 -17.56 -17.86
CA ARG A 227 -3.95 -16.88 -17.16
C ARG A 227 -5.33 -17.31 -17.67
N ILE A 228 -5.49 -17.50 -18.98
CA ILE A 228 -6.74 -18.00 -19.57
C ILE A 228 -7.02 -19.43 -19.09
N CYS A 229 -6.01 -20.32 -19.05
CA CYS A 229 -6.16 -21.68 -18.52
C CYS A 229 -6.62 -21.67 -17.06
N SER A 230 -5.92 -20.94 -16.19
CA SER A 230 -6.28 -20.84 -14.77
C SER A 230 -7.68 -20.25 -14.57
N ALA A 231 -8.09 -19.26 -15.38
CA ALA A 231 -9.43 -18.70 -15.33
C ALA A 231 -10.50 -19.73 -15.76
N VAL A 232 -10.26 -20.49 -16.83
CA VAL A 232 -11.19 -21.53 -17.29
C VAL A 232 -11.32 -22.66 -16.27
N GLU A 233 -10.22 -23.10 -15.66
CA GLU A 233 -10.21 -24.11 -14.61
C GLU A 233 -10.96 -23.64 -13.36
N ARG A 234 -10.80 -22.36 -12.96
CA ARG A 234 -11.59 -21.75 -11.89
C ARG A 234 -13.08 -21.73 -12.24
N CYS A 235 -13.45 -21.27 -13.44
CA CYS A 235 -14.84 -21.29 -13.90
C CYS A 235 -15.44 -22.71 -13.86
N HIS A 236 -14.67 -23.73 -14.24
CA HIS A 236 -15.12 -25.12 -14.15
C HIS A 236 -15.35 -25.57 -12.70
N LYS A 237 -14.46 -25.24 -11.76
CA LYS A 237 -14.62 -25.55 -10.33
C LYS A 237 -15.85 -24.88 -9.72
N MET A 238 -16.19 -23.66 -10.17
CA MET A 238 -17.37 -22.93 -9.70
C MET A 238 -18.70 -23.48 -10.25
N LEU A 239 -18.68 -24.29 -11.31
CA LEU A 239 -19.86 -24.96 -11.85
C LEU A 239 -20.19 -26.22 -11.04
N THR A 240 -20.49 -26.04 -9.75
CA THR A 240 -20.88 -27.13 -8.85
C THR A 240 -22.22 -27.75 -9.29
N PRO A 241 -22.55 -28.98 -8.85
CA PRO A 241 -23.84 -29.61 -9.17
C PRO A 241 -25.06 -28.75 -8.77
N GLU A 242 -24.94 -27.97 -7.69
CA GLU A 242 -25.95 -27.02 -7.23
C GLU A 242 -26.12 -25.87 -8.22
N VAL A 243 -25.03 -25.30 -8.72
CA VAL A 243 -25.07 -24.24 -9.75
C VAL A 243 -25.64 -24.76 -11.06
N GLN A 244 -25.29 -26.00 -11.45
CA GLN A 244 -25.80 -26.63 -12.66
C GLN A 244 -27.31 -26.90 -12.58
N SER A 245 -27.80 -27.38 -11.43
CA SER A 245 -29.24 -27.63 -11.22
C SER A 245 -30.04 -26.34 -11.14
N ALA A 246 -29.53 -25.30 -10.47
CA ALA A 246 -30.16 -23.98 -10.40
C ALA A 246 -30.07 -23.19 -11.72
N PHE A 247 -29.27 -23.65 -12.69
CA PHE A 247 -29.08 -22.93 -13.95
C PHE A 247 -30.40 -22.73 -14.70
N SER A 248 -31.35 -23.68 -14.61
CA SER A 248 -32.69 -23.57 -15.23
C SER A 248 -33.55 -22.47 -14.63
N ASP A 249 -33.24 -21.99 -13.43
CA ASP A 249 -34.06 -21.02 -12.70
C ASP A 249 -33.49 -19.59 -12.80
N LEU A 250 -32.27 -19.46 -13.32
CA LEU A 250 -31.63 -18.17 -13.56
C LEU A 250 -32.39 -17.34 -14.60
N SER A 251 -32.22 -16.02 -14.51
CA SER A 251 -32.83 -15.09 -15.48
C SER A 251 -32.41 -15.41 -16.92
N PRO A 252 -33.32 -15.29 -17.90
CA PRO A 252 -33.03 -15.58 -19.30
C PRO A 252 -31.92 -14.69 -19.87
N LYS A 253 -31.80 -13.46 -19.37
CA LYS A 253 -30.73 -12.51 -19.74
C LYS A 253 -29.35 -13.02 -19.29
N LEU A 254 -29.25 -13.55 -18.07
CA LEU A 254 -28.00 -14.08 -17.53
C LEU A 254 -27.59 -15.37 -18.25
N LYS A 255 -28.52 -16.29 -18.47
CA LYS A 255 -28.29 -17.53 -19.26
C LYS A 255 -27.75 -17.23 -20.64
N LYS A 256 -28.41 -16.32 -21.37
CA LYS A 256 -27.99 -15.92 -22.72
C LYS A 256 -26.59 -15.31 -22.72
N ARG A 257 -26.27 -14.47 -21.73
CA ARG A 257 -24.94 -13.87 -21.58
C ARG A 257 -23.87 -14.94 -21.33
N PHE A 258 -24.13 -15.87 -20.41
CA PHE A 258 -23.21 -16.95 -20.07
C PHE A 258 -22.92 -17.87 -21.27
N ILE A 259 -23.97 -18.36 -21.94
CA ILE A 259 -23.84 -19.22 -23.13
C ILE A 259 -23.08 -18.49 -24.24
N LYS A 260 -23.41 -17.21 -24.48
CA LYS A 260 -22.72 -16.41 -25.48
C LYS A 260 -21.22 -16.28 -25.18
N ALA A 261 -20.85 -16.00 -23.93
CA ALA A 261 -19.45 -15.86 -23.53
C ALA A 261 -18.65 -17.17 -23.74
N ILE A 262 -19.23 -18.33 -23.37
CA ILE A 262 -18.60 -19.64 -23.61
C ILE A 262 -18.49 -19.93 -25.10
N SER A 263 -19.53 -19.62 -25.88
CA SER A 263 -19.50 -19.83 -27.34
C SER A 263 -18.44 -18.97 -28.03
N GLU A 264 -18.28 -17.72 -27.61
CA GLU A 264 -17.23 -16.83 -28.14
C GLU A 264 -15.84 -17.33 -27.77
N LEU A 265 -15.65 -17.79 -26.52
CA LEU A 265 -14.39 -18.39 -26.07
C LEU A 265 -14.05 -19.66 -26.85
N ASN A 266 -15.03 -20.55 -27.06
CA ASN A 266 -14.84 -21.78 -27.83
C ASN A 266 -14.55 -21.48 -29.30
N SER A 267 -15.22 -20.48 -29.89
CA SER A 267 -14.92 -20.03 -31.26
C SER A 267 -13.52 -19.43 -31.38
N ALA A 268 -13.05 -18.70 -30.36
CA ALA A 268 -11.69 -18.19 -30.33
C ALA A 268 -10.66 -19.34 -30.19
N ALA A 269 -10.92 -20.31 -29.31
CA ALA A 269 -10.07 -21.48 -29.15
C ALA A 269 -9.97 -22.32 -30.44
N ALA A 270 -11.07 -22.49 -31.16
CA ALA A 270 -11.09 -23.21 -32.44
C ALA A 270 -10.25 -22.53 -33.54
N LYS A 271 -9.98 -21.22 -33.45
CA LYS A 271 -9.10 -20.50 -34.40
C LYS A 271 -7.61 -20.67 -34.08
N LEU A 272 -7.29 -21.21 -32.92
CA LEU A 272 -5.91 -21.47 -32.47
C LEU A 272 -5.46 -22.91 -32.79
N GLN A 273 -6.36 -23.74 -33.35
CA GLN A 273 -6.10 -25.07 -33.89
C GLN A 273 -5.82 -24.99 -35.39
#